data_AF-A0A349VLL4-F1
#
_entry.id   AF-A0A349VLL4-F1
#
_cell.length_a   1.000
_cell.length_b   1.000
_cell.length_c   1.000
_cell.angle_alpha   90.00
_cell.angle_beta   90.00
_cell.angle_gamma   90.00
#
_symmetry.space_group_name_H-M   'P 1'
#
loop_
_entity.id
_entity.type
_entity.pdbx_description
1 polymer ?
#
loop_
_entity_poly.entity_id
_entity_poly.type
_entity_poly.pdbx_seq_one_letter_code
_entity_poly.pdbx_strand_id
1 'polypeptide(L)'
;SPKINKQLLHDAVVMYQANLRQGTFRTKSRGEVSGTTKKMYRQKGTGNARAGSKRSGVRRGGGHIFAKRPRDFSWRMPRKALQSATRMALAARLADEEVTLVEGLEFDSPKTSSMVATLNSLGMAG
;
A
#
# COMPACT_ATOMS: atom_id res chain seq x y z
N SER A 1 -12.89 -30.42 3.48
CA SER A 1 -12.11 -29.23 3.10
C SER A 1 -12.70 -27.95 3.66
N PRO A 2 -11.88 -26.96 4.04
CA PRO A 2 -12.37 -25.64 4.42
C PRO A 2 -13.17 -25.05 3.25
N LYS A 3 -14.37 -24.54 3.53
CA LYS A 3 -15.19 -23.86 2.53
C LYS A 3 -14.47 -22.58 2.07
N ILE A 4 -14.22 -22.46 0.77
CA ILE A 4 -13.53 -21.30 0.20
C ILE A 4 -14.46 -20.08 0.26
N ASN A 5 -14.03 -19.04 0.98
CA ASN A 5 -14.74 -17.76 1.04
C ASN A 5 -13.93 -16.68 0.31
N LYS A 6 -14.44 -16.25 -0.85
CA LYS A 6 -13.81 -15.23 -1.70
C LYS A 6 -13.61 -13.89 -0.97
N GLN A 7 -14.58 -13.47 -0.15
CA GLN A 7 -14.50 -12.20 0.57
C GLN A 7 -13.35 -12.22 1.58
N LEU A 8 -13.23 -13.30 2.36
CA LEU A 8 -12.18 -13.42 3.37
C LEU A 8 -10.78 -13.45 2.75
N LEU A 9 -10.64 -14.11 1.59
CA LEU A 9 -9.39 -14.11 0.81
C LEU A 9 -9.06 -12.70 0.30
N HIS A 10 -10.04 -11.99 -0.25
CA HIS A 10 -9.88 -10.61 -0.71
C HIS A 10 -9.46 -9.68 0.43
N ASP A 11 -10.12 -9.75 1.58
CA ASP A 11 -9.81 -8.90 2.73
C ASP A 11 -8.38 -9.13 3.23
N ALA A 12 -7.90 -10.38 3.20
CA ALA A 12 -6.51 -10.72 3.52
C ALA A 12 -5.51 -10.07 2.57
N VAL A 13 -5.80 -10.09 1.27
CA VAL A 13 -4.97 -9.44 0.24
C VAL A 13 -5.00 -7.92 0.40
N VAL A 14 -6.17 -7.31 0.60
CA VAL A 14 -6.30 -5.87 0.84
C VAL A 14 -5.51 -5.44 2.07
N MET A 15 -5.59 -6.20 3.17
CA MET A 15 -4.81 -5.96 4.38
C MET A 15 -3.31 -6.02 4.07
N TYR A 16 -2.85 -7.08 3.41
CA TYR A 16 -1.44 -7.25 3.04
C TYR A 16 -0.93 -6.09 2.17
N GLN A 17 -1.65 -5.75 1.11
CA GLN A 17 -1.29 -4.67 0.20
C GLN A 17 -1.34 -3.30 0.88
N ALA A 18 -2.30 -3.05 1.77
CA ALA A 18 -2.36 -1.81 2.54
C ALA A 18 -1.13 -1.65 3.45
N ASN A 19 -0.70 -2.74 4.10
CA ASN A 19 0.46 -2.74 5.00
C ASN A 19 1.80 -2.54 4.28
N LEU A 20 1.90 -2.87 2.98
CA LEU A 20 3.09 -2.60 2.17
C LEU A 20 3.26 -1.11 1.79
N ARG A 21 2.23 -0.28 2.00
CA ARG A 21 2.26 1.14 1.61
C ARG A 21 3.08 1.95 2.60
N GLN A 22 4.10 2.65 2.10
CA GLN A 22 4.97 3.50 2.93
C GLN A 22 4.29 4.77 3.45
N GLY A 23 3.35 5.34 2.70
CA GLY A 23 2.60 6.53 3.10
C GLY A 23 3.40 7.83 3.27
N THR A 24 4.56 7.97 2.62
CA THR A 24 5.52 9.09 2.77
C THR A 24 5.15 10.38 2.04
N PHE A 25 3.92 10.53 1.58
CA PHE A 25 3.50 11.75 0.89
C PHE A 25 3.31 12.91 1.88
N ARG A 26 3.80 14.10 1.51
CA ARG A 26 3.60 15.32 2.29
C ARG A 26 3.45 16.52 1.39
N THR A 27 2.53 17.41 1.75
CA THR A 27 2.41 18.75 1.17
C THR A 27 2.35 19.78 2.28
N LYS A 28 2.73 21.03 1.99
CA LYS A 28 2.73 22.10 2.99
C LYS A 28 1.35 22.73 3.11
N SER A 29 0.83 22.75 4.32
CA SER A 29 -0.33 23.57 4.69
C SER A 29 0.03 25.05 4.78
N ARG A 30 -0.96 25.95 4.86
CA ARG A 30 -0.73 27.40 4.98
C ARG A 30 0.18 27.81 6.15
N GLY A 31 0.27 26.99 7.20
CA GLY A 31 1.15 27.24 8.36
C GLY A 31 2.61 26.90 8.08
N GLU A 32 2.87 25.95 7.19
CA GLU A 32 4.20 25.42 6.87
C GLU A 32 4.85 26.09 5.66
N VAL A 33 4.06 26.78 4.84
CA VAL A 33 4.58 27.57 3.71
C VAL A 33 5.33 28.79 4.22
N SER A 34 6.52 29.03 3.66
CA SER A 34 7.32 30.22 3.95
C SER A 34 6.65 31.49 3.45
N GLY A 35 6.73 32.58 4.22
CA GLY A 35 6.15 33.88 3.87
C GLY A 35 5.62 34.63 5.08
N THR A 36 4.84 35.69 4.90
CA THR A 36 4.35 36.51 6.02
C THR A 36 2.96 36.08 6.49
N THR A 37 2.74 35.97 7.80
CA THR A 37 1.43 35.73 8.44
C THR A 37 0.62 37.00 8.67
N LYS A 38 1.29 38.17 8.69
CA LYS A 38 0.69 39.51 8.72
C LYS A 38 -0.35 39.65 7.61
N LYS A 39 -1.45 40.31 7.95
CA LYS A 39 -2.47 40.72 6.99
C LYS A 39 -1.83 41.62 5.92
N MET A 40 -2.14 41.34 4.65
CA MET A 40 -1.48 41.99 3.51
C MET A 40 -1.74 43.51 3.46
N TYR A 41 -2.95 43.93 3.80
CA TYR A 41 -3.38 45.32 3.84
C TYR A 41 -4.54 45.51 4.82
N ARG A 42 -4.90 46.77 5.10
CA ARG A 42 -6.02 47.15 5.98
C ARG A 42 -7.34 46.54 5.50
N GLN A 43 -8.25 46.26 6.43
CA GLN A 43 -9.52 45.57 6.12
C GLN A 43 -10.47 46.38 5.21
N LYS A 44 -10.36 47.71 5.22
CA LYS A 44 -11.15 48.67 4.45
C LYS A 44 -10.26 49.83 3.99
N GLY A 45 -10.72 50.61 3.02
CA GLY A 45 -10.05 51.84 2.55
C GLY A 45 -8.90 51.62 1.58
N THR A 46 -8.80 50.45 0.93
CA THR A 46 -7.67 50.09 0.04
C THR A 46 -8.08 49.78 -1.40
N GLY A 47 -9.37 49.82 -1.75
CA GLY A 47 -9.88 49.48 -3.09
C GLY A 47 -9.73 48.00 -3.52
N ASN A 48 -9.01 47.19 -2.73
CA ASN A 48 -8.74 45.79 -3.01
C ASN A 48 -9.77 44.85 -2.33
N ALA A 49 -9.98 43.66 -2.90
CA ALA A 49 -10.75 42.60 -2.26
C ALA A 49 -10.16 42.26 -0.87
N ARG A 50 -10.95 41.85 0.12
CA ARG A 50 -10.41 41.57 1.47
C ARG A 50 -9.48 40.35 1.45
N ALA A 51 -8.25 40.51 1.92
CA ALA A 51 -7.30 39.41 2.05
C ALA A 51 -6.74 39.27 3.47
N GLY A 52 -6.41 38.03 3.83
CA GLY A 52 -5.67 37.69 5.04
C GLY A 52 -4.16 37.73 4.78
N SER A 53 -3.49 36.61 5.07
CA SER A 53 -2.06 36.43 4.86
C SER A 53 -1.71 36.06 3.41
N LYS A 54 -0.46 36.30 3.01
CA LYS A 54 0.07 35.88 1.70
C LYS A 54 0.10 34.35 1.54
N ARG A 55 0.19 33.61 2.67
CA ARG A 55 0.26 32.13 2.71
C ARG A 55 -1.08 31.43 2.45
N SER A 56 -2.17 32.17 2.26
CA SER A 56 -3.50 31.60 1.98
C SER A 56 -3.50 30.74 0.71
N GLY A 57 -4.11 29.55 0.78
CA GLY A 57 -4.19 28.61 -0.34
C GLY A 57 -5.01 29.07 -1.53
N VAL A 58 -5.80 30.14 -1.38
CA VAL A 58 -6.50 30.80 -2.50
C VAL A 58 -5.52 31.55 -3.41
N ARG A 59 -4.33 31.90 -2.90
CA ARG A 59 -3.34 32.68 -3.64
C ARG A 59 -2.26 31.77 -4.24
N ARG A 60 -1.69 32.19 -5.38
CA ARG A 60 -0.51 31.54 -5.97
C ARG A 60 0.65 31.50 -4.98
N GLY A 61 1.29 30.33 -4.84
CA GLY A 61 2.35 30.09 -3.87
C GLY A 61 1.88 29.96 -2.42
N GLY A 62 0.57 29.94 -2.16
CA GLY A 62 0.00 29.64 -0.85
C GLY A 62 0.04 28.15 -0.50
N GLY A 63 -0.35 27.80 0.72
CA GLY A 63 -0.39 26.40 1.16
C GLY A 63 -1.61 25.62 0.66
N HIS A 64 -1.48 24.29 0.60
CA HIS A 64 -2.61 23.43 0.23
C HIS A 64 -3.69 23.43 1.32
N ILE A 65 -4.97 23.50 0.91
CA ILE A 65 -6.13 23.50 1.83
C ILE A 65 -6.25 22.13 2.50
N PHE A 66 -6.32 21.06 1.70
CA PHE A 66 -6.25 19.68 2.19
C PHE A 66 -4.85 19.13 2.01
N ALA A 67 -3.93 19.65 2.83
CA ALA A 67 -2.54 19.23 2.78
C ALA A 67 -2.43 17.74 3.12
N LYS A 68 -1.85 16.96 2.20
CA LYS A 68 -1.51 15.56 2.44
C LYS A 68 -0.47 15.47 3.56
N ARG A 69 -0.70 14.56 4.50
CA ARG A 69 0.19 14.25 5.62
C ARG A 69 0.66 12.80 5.50
N PRO A 70 1.91 12.49 5.89
CA PRO A 70 2.33 11.11 6.04
C PRO A 70 1.36 10.38 6.97
N ARG A 71 0.94 9.19 6.59
CA ARG A 71 0.01 8.38 7.39
C ARG A 71 0.36 6.92 7.29
N ASP A 72 0.06 6.21 8.36
CA ASP A 72 0.07 4.76 8.35
C ASP A 72 -1.20 4.24 7.66
N PHE A 73 -1.00 3.30 6.73
CA PHE A 73 -2.08 2.58 6.05
C PHE A 73 -2.34 1.22 6.68
N SER A 74 -1.53 0.84 7.67
CA SER A 74 -1.58 -0.48 8.24
C SER A 74 -2.88 -0.71 9.00
N TRP A 75 -3.41 -1.92 8.84
CA TRP A 75 -4.51 -2.41 9.65
C TRP A 75 -4.38 -3.92 9.78
N ARG A 76 -5.05 -4.49 10.79
CA ARG A 76 -4.90 -5.90 11.14
C ARG A 76 -6.25 -6.60 11.27
N MET A 77 -6.36 -7.73 10.59
CA MET A 77 -7.48 -8.66 10.73
C MET A 77 -7.31 -9.57 11.97
N PRO A 78 -8.40 -10.16 12.49
CA PRO A 78 -8.32 -11.18 13.55
C PRO A 78 -7.39 -12.33 13.14
N ARG A 79 -6.54 -12.80 14.07
CA ARG A 79 -5.55 -13.85 13.79
C ARG A 79 -6.18 -15.13 13.24
N LYS A 80 -7.32 -15.55 13.77
CA LYS A 80 -8.06 -16.73 13.31
C LYS A 80 -8.58 -16.56 11.88
N ALA A 81 -9.02 -15.35 11.53
CA ALA A 81 -9.50 -15.02 10.18
C ALA A 81 -8.36 -15.11 9.16
N LEU A 82 -7.18 -14.57 9.49
CA LEU A 82 -5.97 -14.68 8.67
C LEU A 82 -5.55 -16.14 8.46
N GLN A 83 -5.47 -16.93 9.55
CA GLN A 83 -5.12 -18.35 9.47
C GLN A 83 -6.11 -19.14 8.60
N SER A 84 -7.40 -18.85 8.73
CA SER A 84 -8.44 -19.47 7.91
C SER A 84 -8.28 -19.09 6.44
N ALA A 85 -8.01 -17.82 6.13
CA ALA A 85 -7.75 -17.34 4.78
C ALA A 85 -6.55 -18.05 4.13
N THR A 86 -5.43 -18.20 4.86
CA THR A 86 -4.25 -18.91 4.35
C THR A 86 -4.55 -20.38 4.06
N ARG A 87 -5.29 -21.07 4.94
CA ARG A 87 -5.71 -22.46 4.71
C ARG A 87 -6.64 -22.58 3.50
N MET A 88 -7.56 -21.64 3.31
CA MET A 88 -8.44 -21.60 2.13
C MET A 88 -7.65 -21.39 0.85
N ALA A 89 -6.63 -20.52 0.86
CA ALA A 89 -5.79 -20.26 -0.30
C ALA A 89 -5.01 -21.52 -0.73
N LEU A 90 -4.41 -22.23 0.23
CA LEU A 90 -3.73 -23.50 -0.02
C LEU A 90 -4.71 -24.58 -0.52
N ALA A 91 -5.88 -24.69 0.11
CA ALA A 91 -6.91 -25.64 -0.31
C ALA A 91 -7.43 -25.36 -1.73
N ALA A 92 -7.52 -24.09 -2.13
CA ALA A 92 -7.90 -23.73 -3.50
C ALA A 92 -6.83 -24.19 -4.51
N ARG A 93 -5.55 -23.89 -4.26
CA ARG A 93 -4.45 -24.32 -5.16
C ARG A 93 -4.31 -25.84 -5.25
N LEU A 94 -4.57 -26.55 -4.15
CA LEU A 94 -4.64 -28.02 -4.14
C LEU A 94 -5.83 -28.55 -4.93
N ALA A 95 -6.99 -27.88 -4.87
CA ALA A 95 -8.17 -28.28 -5.63
C ALA A 95 -8.01 -28.03 -7.14
N ASP A 96 -7.24 -27.03 -7.51
CA ASP A 96 -6.91 -26.69 -8.90
C ASP A 96 -5.69 -27.49 -9.44
N GLU A 97 -5.19 -28.47 -8.68
CA GLU A 97 -4.02 -29.33 -9.03
C GLU A 97 -2.73 -28.55 -9.33
N GLU A 98 -2.58 -27.33 -8.81
CA GLU A 98 -1.42 -26.47 -9.05
C GLU A 98 -0.26 -26.68 -8.07
N VAL A 99 -0.37 -27.66 -7.16
CA VAL A 99 0.61 -27.90 -6.10
C VAL A 99 1.19 -29.31 -6.25
N THR A 100 2.50 -29.38 -6.45
CA THR A 100 3.26 -30.64 -6.47
C THR A 100 4.08 -30.77 -5.19
N LEU A 101 3.99 -31.92 -4.52
CA LEU A 101 4.81 -32.23 -3.34
C LEU A 101 6.09 -32.95 -3.77
N VAL A 102 7.23 -32.49 -3.26
CA VAL A 102 8.55 -33.09 -3.52
C VAL A 102 9.16 -33.47 -2.17
N GLU A 103 9.68 -34.70 -2.04
CA GLU A 103 10.24 -35.21 -0.78
C GLU A 103 11.57 -34.54 -0.40
N GLY A 104 12.40 -34.21 -1.39
CA GLY A 104 13.71 -33.58 -1.18
C GLY A 104 14.23 -32.88 -2.43
N LEU A 105 15.00 -31.81 -2.22
CA LEU A 105 15.61 -31.02 -3.29
C LEU A 105 17.09 -30.80 -2.94
N GLU A 106 17.94 -31.73 -3.36
CA GLU A 106 19.37 -31.73 -3.05
C GLU A 106 20.19 -31.38 -4.29
N PHE A 107 21.15 -30.46 -4.13
CA PHE A 107 22.10 -30.06 -5.17
C PHE A 107 23.51 -30.02 -4.61
N ASP A 108 24.45 -30.56 -5.38
CA ASP A 108 25.87 -30.58 -5.04
C ASP A 108 26.52 -29.18 -5.10
N SER A 109 25.94 -28.26 -5.87
CA SER A 109 26.36 -26.86 -5.97
C SER A 109 25.19 -25.95 -6.32
N PRO A 110 25.18 -24.67 -5.91
CA PRO A 110 24.09 -23.74 -6.23
C PRO A 110 24.18 -23.30 -7.71
N LYS A 111 23.69 -24.15 -8.61
CA LYS A 111 23.64 -23.90 -10.05
C LYS A 111 22.19 -23.73 -10.51
N THR A 112 21.93 -22.65 -11.25
CA THR A 112 20.59 -22.39 -11.82
C THR A 112 20.24 -23.39 -12.92
N SER A 113 21.24 -23.89 -13.66
CA SER A 113 21.03 -24.87 -14.73
C SER A 113 20.47 -26.21 -14.23
N SER A 114 20.95 -26.69 -13.08
CA SER A 114 20.43 -27.93 -12.46
C SER A 114 19.00 -27.73 -11.98
N MET A 115 18.67 -26.55 -11.44
CA MET A 115 17.31 -26.23 -11.00
C MET A 115 16.32 -26.20 -12.18
N VAL A 116 16.70 -25.60 -13.31
CA VAL A 116 15.85 -25.61 -14.52
C VAL A 116 15.60 -27.04 -15.00
N ALA A 117 16.62 -27.89 -15.02
CA ALA A 117 16.45 -29.30 -15.40
C ALA A 117 15.47 -30.04 -14.48
N THR A 118 15.54 -29.83 -13.16
CA THR A 118 14.60 -30.42 -12.21
C THR A 118 13.18 -29.90 -12.38
N LEU A 119 12.99 -28.59 -12.63
CA LEU A 119 11.65 -28.01 -12.88
C LEU A 119 11.02 -28.57 -14.16
N ASN A 120 11.83 -28.77 -15.20
CA ASN A 120 11.38 -29.40 -16.45
C ASN A 120 10.95 -30.84 -16.22
N SER A 121 11.69 -31.63 -15.42
CA SER A 121 11.30 -33.02 -15.10
C SER A 121 9.99 -33.11 -14.30
N LEU A 122 9.67 -32.07 -13.53
CA LEU A 122 8.43 -31.99 -12.75
C LEU A 122 7.25 -31.44 -13.56
N GLY A 123 7.44 -31.14 -14.85
CA GLY A 123 6.40 -30.55 -15.70
C GLY A 123 6.02 -29.12 -15.33
N MET A 124 6.83 -28.45 -14.51
CA MET A 124 6.61 -27.08 -14.03
C MET A 124 7.35 -26.03 -14.87
N ALA A 125 7.64 -26.36 -16.14
CA ALA A 125 8.34 -25.48 -17.06
C ALA A 125 7.39 -24.41 -17.61
N GLY A 126 7.61 -23.16 -17.19
CA GLY A 126 6.98 -21.95 -17.71
C GLY A 126 8.02 -20.84 -17.85
#